data_AF-A0A2T7V0C3-F1
#
_entry.id   AF-A0A2T7V0C3-F1
#
_cell.length_a   1.000
_cell.length_b   1.000
_cell.length_c   1.000
_cell.angle_alpha   90.00
_cell.angle_beta   90.00
_cell.angle_gamma   90.00
#
_symmetry.space_group_name_H-M   'P 1'
#
loop_
_entity.id
_entity.type
_entity.pdbx_description
1 polymer ?
#
loop_
_entity_poly.entity_id
_entity_poly.type
_entity_poly.pdbx_seq_one_letter_code
_entity_poly.pdbx_strand_id
1 'polypeptide(L)' 'MFEDLAARGFQIEFHSHATAILSVDFPDAIGELEAALGALSIPIEEIIGSGGGETKGTQRLRRALAELGWNKVN' A
#
# COMPACT_ATOMS: atom_id res chain seq x y z
N MET A 1 9.47 -0.20 -11.82
CA MET A 1 8.99 0.45 -10.57
C MET A 1 7.62 -0.12 -10.23
N PHE A 2 7.41 -0.67 -9.03
CA PHE A 2 6.19 -1.40 -8.64
C PHE A 2 5.89 -2.67 -9.46
N GLU A 3 6.93 -3.31 -10.00
CA GLU A 3 6.79 -4.48 -10.89
C GLU A 3 6.25 -5.71 -10.13
N ASP A 4 6.73 -5.93 -8.90
CA ASP A 4 6.24 -7.02 -8.05
C ASP A 4 4.78 -6.84 -7.67
N LEU A 5 4.34 -5.59 -7.46
CA LEU A 5 2.93 -5.28 -7.20
C LEU A 5 2.08 -5.52 -8.46
N ALA A 6 2.55 -5.08 -9.63
CA ALA A 6 1.85 -5.34 -10.90
C ALA A 6 1.68 -6.85 -11.14
N ALA A 7 2.73 -7.65 -10.90
CA ALA A 7 2.68 -9.12 -11.00
C ALA A 7 1.66 -9.76 -10.03
N ARG A 8 1.39 -9.13 -8.89
CA ARG A 8 0.36 -9.55 -7.92
C ARG A 8 -1.06 -9.08 -8.28
N GLY A 9 -1.22 -8.40 -9.42
CA GLY A 9 -2.52 -7.94 -9.93
C GLY A 9 -2.91 -6.53 -9.50
N PHE A 10 -1.99 -5.75 -8.92
CA PHE A 10 -2.23 -4.33 -8.69
C PHE A 10 -2.27 -3.58 -10.03
N GLN A 11 -3.25 -2.69 -10.17
CA GLN A 11 -3.30 -1.72 -11.25
C GLN A 11 -2.58 -0.46 -10.80
N ILE A 12 -1.60 -0.01 -11.58
CA ILE A 12 -0.74 1.12 -11.23
C ILE A 12 -0.75 2.11 -12.39
N GLU A 13 -1.10 3.35 -12.07
CA GLU A 13 -1.05 4.47 -13.00
C GLU A 13 -0.21 5.59 -12.41
N PHE A 14 0.60 6.23 -13.26
CA PHE A 14 1.36 7.42 -12.89
C PHE A 14 0.74 8.63 -13.58
N HIS A 15 0.44 9.66 -12.80
CA HIS A 15 -0.09 10.91 -13.31
C HIS A 15 0.96 12.02 -13.23
N SER A 16 0.98 12.87 -14.25
CA SER A 16 1.89 14.02 -14.35
C SER A 16 3.37 13.58 -14.21
N HIS A 17 4.09 14.11 -13.23
CA HIS A 17 5.52 13.86 -13.01
C HIS A 17 5.79 12.86 -11.87
N ALA A 18 4.77 12.12 -11.42
CA ALA A 18 4.88 11.24 -10.25
C ALA A 18 6.04 10.23 -10.37
N THR A 19 6.28 9.68 -11.56
CA THR A 19 7.40 8.75 -11.78
C THR A 19 8.75 9.40 -11.50
N ALA A 20 9.00 10.60 -12.03
CA ALA A 20 10.26 11.30 -11.83
C ALA A 20 10.46 11.65 -10.34
N ILE A 21 9.43 12.24 -9.71
CA ILE A 21 9.45 12.62 -8.30
C ILE A 21 9.77 11.42 -7.40
N LEU A 22 9.05 10.30 -7.59
CA LEU A 22 9.29 9.10 -6.79
C LEU A 22 10.68 8.52 -7.03
N SER A 23 11.13 8.44 -8.29
CA SER A 23 12.43 7.82 -8.61
C SER A 23 13.64 8.65 -8.19
N VAL A 24 13.53 9.97 -8.14
CA VAL A 24 14.65 10.89 -7.88
C VAL A 24 14.62 11.40 -6.44
N ASP A 25 13.48 11.92 -6.00
CA ASP A 25 13.37 12.62 -4.72
C ASP A 25 13.00 11.66 -3.58
N PHE A 26 12.27 10.59 -3.86
CA PHE A 26 11.76 9.64 -2.86
C PHE A 26 12.02 8.16 -3.21
N PRO A 27 13.26 7.76 -3.56
CA PRO A 27 13.54 6.40 -3.98
C PRO A 27 13.24 5.35 -2.90
N ASP A 28 13.46 5.69 -1.62
CA ASP A 28 13.19 4.79 -0.48
C ASP A 28 11.69 4.52 -0.33
N ALA A 29 10.84 5.51 -0.61
CA ALA A 29 9.39 5.38 -0.54
C ALA A 29 8.85 4.31 -1.51
N ILE A 30 9.55 4.07 -2.63
CA ILE A 30 9.18 3.00 -3.58
C ILE A 30 9.28 1.64 -2.88
N GLY A 31 10.41 1.35 -2.24
CA GLY A 31 10.63 0.08 -1.55
C GLY A 31 9.70 -0.12 -0.35
N GLU A 32 9.46 0.96 0.41
CA GLU A 32 8.53 0.95 1.55
C GLU A 32 7.09 0.63 1.11
N LEU A 33 6.63 1.25 0.01
CA LEU A 33 5.31 1.00 -0.54
C LEU A 33 5.21 -0.41 -1.14
N GLU A 34 6.24 -0.91 -1.85
CA GLU A 34 6.28 -2.29 -2.34
C GLU A 34 6.17 -3.30 -1.20
N ALA A 35 6.90 -3.09 -0.10
CA ALA A 35 6.87 -3.97 1.05
C ALA A 35 5.49 -3.97 1.74
N ALA A 36 4.92 -2.79 2.02
CA ALA A 36 3.66 -2.66 2.73
C ALA A 36 2.47 -3.18 1.91
N LEU A 37 2.39 -2.82 0.62
CA LEU A 37 1.32 -3.26 -0.28
C LEU A 37 1.49 -4.72 -0.70
N GLY A 38 2.73 -5.18 -0.88
CA GLY A 38 3.02 -6.57 -1.24
C GLY A 38 2.67 -7.56 -0.12
N ALA A 39 2.71 -7.13 1.14
CA ALA A 39 2.27 -7.95 2.26
C ALA A 39 0.74 -7.98 2.46
N LEU A 40 -0.02 -7.14 1.74
CA LEU A 40 -1.46 -7.05 1.90
C LEU A 40 -2.16 -8.31 1.37
N SER A 41 -3.03 -8.86 2.20
CA SER A 41 -3.94 -9.95 1.83
C SER A 41 -5.35 -9.65 2.36
N ILE A 42 -6.36 -10.01 1.57
CA ILE A 42 -7.77 -9.88 1.89
C ILE A 42 -8.36 -11.29 1.93
N PRO A 43 -8.42 -11.93 3.11
CA PRO A 43 -9.05 -13.23 3.28
C PRO A 43 -10.53 -13.19 2.87
N ILE A 44 -11.04 -14.28 2.30
CA ILE A 44 -12.43 -14.35 1.82
C ILE A 44 -13.44 -14.14 2.96
N GLU A 45 -13.09 -14.51 4.18
CA GLU A 45 -13.88 -14.30 5.39
C GLU A 45 -14.04 -12.80 5.71
N GLU A 46 -13.06 -11.97 5.36
CA GLU A 46 -13.13 -10.51 5.51
C GLU A 46 -13.96 -9.84 4.39
N ILE A 47 -14.17 -10.52 3.27
CA ILE A 47 -15.06 -10.07 2.18
C ILE A 47 -16.53 -10.38 2.51
N ILE A 48 -16.79 -11.56 3.08
CA ILE A 48 -18.14 -12.04 3.40
C ILE A 48 -18.63 -11.47 4.74
N GLY A 49 -17.71 -11.27 5.70
CA GLY A 49 -18.01 -10.78 7.03
C GLY A 49 -18.52 -9.34 7.01
N SER A 50 -19.83 -9.16 7.10
CA SER A 50 -20.44 -7.84 7.23
C SER A 50 -20.19 -7.26 8.63
N GLY A 51 -19.54 -6.10 8.71
CA GLY A 51 -20.04 -5.06 9.61
C GLY A 51 -19.04 -4.13 10.30
N GLY A 52 -19.42 -2.84 10.32
CA GLY A 52 -19.22 -1.84 11.38
C GLY A 52 -17.80 -1.53 11.84
N GLY A 53 -17.27 -0.37 11.41
CA GLY A 53 -15.93 0.13 11.79
C GLY A 53 -14.91 0.04 10.66
N GLU A 54 -13.63 0.32 10.93
CA GLU A 54 -12.54 0.17 9.96
C GLU A 54 -12.22 -1.32 9.75
N THR A 55 -12.14 -1.78 8.50
CA THR A 55 -11.87 -3.19 8.18
C THR A 55 -10.52 -3.66 8.73
N LYS A 56 -10.39 -4.95 9.07
CA LYS A 56 -9.12 -5.50 9.58
C LYS A 56 -7.98 -5.33 8.57
N GLY A 57 -8.24 -5.50 7.28
CA GLY A 57 -7.28 -5.23 6.20
C GLY A 57 -6.75 -3.80 6.24
N THR A 58 -7.63 -2.81 6.38
CA THR A 58 -7.23 -1.40 6.50
C THR A 58 -6.41 -1.15 7.77
N GLN A 59 -6.79 -1.73 8.90
CA GLN A 59 -6.02 -1.61 10.15
C GLN A 59 -4.62 -2.22 10.02
N ARG A 60 -4.49 -3.38 9.37
CA ARG A 60 -3.19 -4.03 9.10
C ARG A 60 -2.30 -3.15 8.23
N LEU A 61 -2.83 -2.65 7.11
CA LEU A 61 -2.08 -1.77 6.21
C LEU A 61 -1.61 -0.50 6.93
N ARG A 62 -2.50 0.12 7.71
CA ARG A 62 -2.15 1.32 8.49
C ARG A 62 -1.02 1.04 9.48
N ARG A 63 -1.00 -0.11 10.14
CA ARG A 63 0.08 -0.50 11.06
C ARG A 63 1.39 -0.74 10.32
N ALA A 64 1.35 -1.50 9.22
CA ALA A 64 2.54 -1.77 8.41
C ALA A 64 3.19 -0.47 7.89
N LEU A 65 2.37 0.48 7.43
CA LEU A 65 2.84 1.81 7.03
C LEU A 65 3.40 2.61 8.21
N ALA A 66 2.73 2.61 9.37
CA ALA A 66 3.23 3.32 10.55
C ALA A 66 4.57 2.77 11.08
N GLU A 67 4.78 1.45 10.99
CA GLU A 67 6.07 0.80 11.33
C GLU A 67 7.21 1.25 10.41
N LEU A 68 6.90 1.67 9.18
CA LEU A 68 7.83 2.29 8.23
C LEU A 68 7.92 3.82 8.40
N GLY A 69 7.30 4.38 9.44
CA GLY A 69 7.32 5.83 9.71
C GLY A 69 6.23 6.64 8.98
N TRP A 70 5.36 5.98 8.19
CA TRP A 70 4.23 6.62 7.51
C TRP A 70 3.07 6.81 8.48
N ASN A 71 3.19 7.82 9.33
CA ASN A 71 2.19 8.14 10.32
C ASN A 71 1.01 8.86 9.68
N LYS A 72 -0.21 8.44 10.05
CA LYS A 72 -1.41 9.16 9.66
C LYS A 72 -1.35 10.58 10.21
N VAL A 73 -1.35 11.57 9.31
CA VAL A 73 -1.55 12.98 9.63
C VAL A 73 -3.04 13.29 9.58
N ASN A 74 -3.53 14.02 10.57
CA ASN A 74 -4.95 14.38 10.72
C ASN A 74 -5.30 15.65 9.96
#